data_AF-A0A1M6AZA2-F1
#
_entry.id   AF-A0A1M6AZA2-F1
#
_cell.length_a   1.000
_cell.length_b   1.000
_cell.length_c   1.000
_cell.angle_alpha   90.00
_cell.angle_beta   90.00
_cell.angle_gamma   90.00
#
_symmetry.space_group_name_H-M   'P 1'
#
loop_
_entity.id
_entity.type
_entity.pdbx_description
1 polymer ?
#
loop_
_entity_poly.entity_id
_entity_poly.type
_entity_poly.pdbx_seq_one_letter_code
_entity_poly.pdbx_strand_id
1 'polypeptide(L)'
;MFQYTKIVVFFSASFFLVIKGCIRDTHVSKVDPVLVTIPSETITTTVNEDSFKTHSETTRKVLITFCGSCHQSSLETHKPAAIAIFDLDKGKYWHATLIHDHIEGIENRIENKSPITREQLHAIEVFLELKASQLKP
;
A
#
# COMPACT_ATOMS: atom_id res chain seq x y z
N MET A 1 -54.97 -8.70 8.21
CA MET A 1 -54.08 -9.26 9.24
C MET A 1 -53.42 -10.49 8.63
N PHE A 2 -52.22 -10.32 8.06
CA PHE A 2 -51.56 -11.37 7.28
C PHE A 2 -50.80 -12.31 8.23
N GLN A 3 -51.23 -13.56 8.33
CA GLN A 3 -50.47 -14.62 8.98
C GLN A 3 -49.70 -15.38 7.90
N TYR A 4 -48.37 -15.31 7.95
CA TYR A 4 -47.50 -16.14 7.12
C TYR A 4 -46.77 -17.17 8.00
N THR A 5 -46.86 -18.39 7.52
CA THR A 5 -46.43 -19.66 8.11
C THR A 5 -44.91 -19.74 8.24
N LYS A 6 -44.43 -20.16 9.42
CA LYS A 6 -43.02 -20.48 9.70
C LYS A 6 -42.61 -21.73 8.92
N ILE A 7 -41.55 -21.63 8.12
CA ILE A 7 -40.82 -22.79 7.60
C ILE A 7 -39.61 -22.99 8.50
N VAL A 8 -39.58 -24.14 9.17
CA VAL A 8 -38.43 -24.63 9.93
C VAL A 8 -37.81 -25.73 9.09
N VAL A 9 -36.55 -25.56 8.68
CA VAL A 9 -35.76 -26.63 8.09
C VAL A 9 -34.57 -26.90 9.01
N PHE A 10 -34.60 -28.08 9.62
CA PHE A 10 -33.49 -28.67 10.35
C PHE A 10 -32.66 -29.52 9.39
N PHE A 11 -31.34 -29.30 9.33
CA PHE A 11 -30.40 -30.30 8.84
C PHE A 11 -29.38 -30.65 9.94
N SER A 12 -29.69 -31.78 10.57
CA SER A 12 -28.83 -32.75 11.24
C SER A 12 -27.74 -33.25 10.25
N ALA A 13 -26.56 -33.77 10.58
CA ALA A 13 -25.89 -34.17 11.81
C ALA A 13 -24.38 -34.24 11.54
N SER A 14 -23.61 -34.18 12.63
CA SER A 14 -22.19 -34.50 12.75
C SER A 14 -21.83 -35.92 12.26
N PHE A 15 -20.63 -36.12 11.69
CA PHE A 15 -19.84 -37.33 11.98
C PHE A 15 -18.33 -37.16 11.72
N PHE A 16 -17.60 -37.38 12.81
CA PHE A 16 -16.22 -37.79 13.10
C PHE A 16 -15.18 -38.17 12.00
N LEU A 17 -13.95 -37.71 12.31
CA LEU A 17 -12.62 -38.37 12.23
C LEU A 17 -12.19 -39.10 10.95
N VAL A 18 -11.07 -38.65 10.36
CA VAL A 18 -9.84 -39.48 10.22
C VAL A 18 -8.60 -38.58 10.16
N ILE A 19 -7.68 -38.78 11.10
CA ILE A 19 -6.28 -38.35 11.03
C ILE A 19 -5.52 -39.38 10.19
N LYS A 20 -4.86 -38.94 9.11
CA LYS A 20 -3.76 -39.60 8.40
C LYS A 20 -3.02 -38.49 7.66
N GLY A 21 -1.84 -38.03 8.07
CA GLY A 21 -0.67 -38.86 8.36
C GLY A 21 0.03 -39.20 7.05
N CYS A 22 0.69 -38.22 6.44
CA CYS A 22 1.75 -38.40 5.45
C CYS A 22 2.84 -37.36 5.74
N ILE A 23 3.66 -37.68 6.74
CA ILE A 23 5.05 -37.24 6.83
C ILE A 23 5.75 -37.87 5.62
N ARG A 24 6.44 -37.07 4.81
CA ARG A 24 7.43 -37.60 3.87
C ARG A 24 8.74 -36.86 4.01
N ASP A 25 9.77 -37.70 4.09
CA ASP A 25 11.09 -37.45 4.62
C ASP A 25 11.87 -36.32 3.96
N THR A 26 12.60 -35.65 4.83
CA THR A 26 13.87 -34.97 4.58
C THR A 26 14.76 -35.78 3.65
N HIS A 27 15.06 -35.20 2.47
CA HIS A 27 16.35 -35.42 1.84
C HIS A 27 17.20 -34.17 2.09
N VAL A 28 17.94 -34.22 3.21
CA VAL A 28 19.08 -33.33 3.44
C VAL A 28 20.17 -33.75 2.46
N SER A 29 20.22 -33.10 1.30
CA SER A 29 21.50 -33.00 0.59
C SER A 29 22.32 -31.97 1.35
N LYS A 30 23.35 -32.45 2.05
CA LYS A 30 24.50 -31.64 2.47
C LYS A 30 25.05 -30.99 1.21
N VAL A 31 24.73 -29.72 1.02
CA VAL A 31 25.50 -28.84 0.14
C VAL A 31 26.43 -28.11 1.08
N ASP A 32 27.73 -28.34 0.92
CA ASP A 32 28.76 -27.64 1.66
C ASP A 32 28.50 -26.13 1.61
N PRO A 33 28.84 -25.36 2.66
CA PRO A 33 28.80 -23.91 2.59
C PRO A 33 29.87 -23.47 1.59
N VAL A 34 29.49 -23.35 0.32
CA VAL A 34 30.28 -22.61 -0.65
C VAL A 34 30.25 -21.18 -0.16
N LEU A 35 31.38 -20.75 0.41
CA LEU A 35 31.69 -19.38 0.69
C LEU A 35 31.72 -18.65 -0.66
N VAL A 36 30.56 -18.22 -1.13
CA VAL A 36 30.46 -17.33 -2.28
C VAL A 36 30.89 -15.97 -1.77
N THR A 37 32.18 -15.70 -1.87
CA THR A 37 32.72 -14.35 -1.81
C THR A 37 32.19 -13.60 -3.03
N ILE A 38 31.04 -12.95 -2.87
CA ILE A 38 30.55 -11.99 -3.86
C ILE A 38 31.46 -10.76 -3.72
N PRO A 39 32.11 -10.29 -4.81
CA PRO A 39 32.90 -9.08 -4.76
C PRO A 39 32.01 -7.92 -4.28
N SER A 40 32.57 -7.16 -3.35
CA SER A 40 32.06 -5.90 -2.84
C SER A 40 31.89 -4.91 -3.98
N GLU A 41 30.82 -5.05 -4.75
CA GLU A 41 30.39 -4.05 -5.71
C GLU A 41 29.24 -3.25 -5.11
N THR A 42 29.51 -1.96 -5.00
CA THR A 42 28.66 -0.84 -4.67
C THR A 42 27.34 -0.88 -5.46
N ILE A 43 26.37 -1.66 -4.99
CA ILE A 43 25.01 -1.73 -5.53
C ILE A 43 24.06 -1.40 -4.37
N THR A 44 23.87 -0.11 -4.10
CA THR A 44 22.85 0.32 -3.12
C THR A 44 22.11 1.60 -3.55
N THR A 45 22.54 2.26 -4.63
CA THR A 45 21.98 3.58 -5.03
C THR A 45 21.08 3.53 -6.27
N THR A 46 21.11 2.44 -7.05
CA THR A 46 20.34 2.32 -8.32
C THR A 46 18.95 1.72 -8.13
N VAL A 47 18.67 1.10 -6.99
CA VAL A 47 17.31 0.73 -6.58
C VAL A 47 16.72 1.90 -5.81
N ASN A 48 16.31 3.01 -6.46
CA ASN A 48 15.14 3.75 -5.95
C ASN A 48 14.67 4.97 -6.71
N GLU A 49 15.47 5.70 -7.49
CA GLU A 49 15.00 7.01 -7.99
C GLU A 49 13.88 6.88 -9.04
N ASP A 50 14.04 5.98 -10.00
CA ASP A 50 13.02 5.72 -11.02
C ASP A 50 11.77 5.07 -10.42
N SER A 51 11.96 4.17 -9.44
CA SER A 51 10.87 3.56 -8.67
C SER A 51 10.09 4.63 -7.89
N PHE A 52 10.80 5.46 -7.11
CA PHE A 52 10.24 6.55 -6.32
C PHE A 52 9.48 7.54 -7.21
N LYS A 53 10.06 7.96 -8.34
CA LYS A 53 9.40 8.86 -9.29
C LYS A 53 8.11 8.24 -9.84
N THR A 54 8.15 6.97 -10.23
CA THR A 54 7.01 6.27 -10.82
C THR A 54 5.87 6.10 -9.80
N HIS A 55 6.21 5.70 -8.58
CA HIS A 55 5.25 5.57 -7.47
C HIS A 55 4.73 6.94 -7.00
N SER A 56 5.57 7.98 -6.98
CA SER A 56 5.18 9.37 -6.70
C SER A 56 4.19 9.91 -7.73
N GLU A 57 4.45 9.70 -9.02
CA GLU A 57 3.52 10.15 -10.09
C GLU A 57 2.19 9.41 -10.04
N THR A 58 2.22 8.09 -9.77
CA THR A 58 1.00 7.28 -9.62
C THR A 58 0.21 7.74 -8.42
N THR A 59 0.86 7.91 -7.26
CA THR A 59 0.26 8.44 -6.03
C THR A 59 -0.37 9.80 -6.28
N ARG A 60 0.34 10.73 -6.94
CA ARG A 60 -0.18 12.06 -7.28
C ARG A 60 -1.46 11.98 -8.10
N LYS A 61 -1.51 11.12 -9.12
CA LYS A 61 -2.70 10.91 -9.96
C LYS A 61 -3.89 10.40 -9.14
N VAL A 62 -3.66 9.47 -8.23
CA VAL A 62 -4.70 8.94 -7.34
C VAL A 62 -5.18 10.02 -6.37
N LEU A 63 -4.27 10.79 -5.76
CA LEU A 63 -4.59 11.89 -4.85
C LEU A 63 -5.37 13.02 -5.52
N ILE A 64 -5.18 13.28 -6.81
CA ILE A 64 -6.00 14.26 -7.54
C ILE A 64 -7.50 13.91 -7.45
N THR A 65 -7.85 12.63 -7.50
CA THR A 65 -9.25 12.19 -7.42
C THR A 65 -9.88 12.43 -6.04
N PHE A 66 -9.12 12.27 -4.95
CA PHE A 66 -9.67 12.27 -3.58
C PHE A 66 -9.33 13.52 -2.76
N CYS A 67 -8.20 14.15 -3.07
CA CYS A 67 -7.64 15.30 -2.37
C CYS A 67 -7.60 16.55 -3.27
N GLY A 68 -7.80 16.40 -4.59
CA GLY A 68 -7.61 17.47 -5.58
C GLY A 68 -8.41 18.73 -5.28
N SER A 69 -9.67 18.58 -4.86
CA SER A 69 -10.54 19.73 -4.55
C SER A 69 -9.98 20.67 -3.48
N CYS A 70 -9.12 20.18 -2.58
CA CYS A 70 -8.46 21.02 -1.56
C CYS A 70 -6.99 21.31 -1.91
N HIS A 71 -6.31 20.36 -2.56
CA HIS A 71 -4.86 20.33 -2.73
C HIS A 71 -4.38 20.66 -4.16
N GLN A 72 -5.23 21.21 -5.03
CA GLN A 72 -4.84 21.76 -6.33
C GLN A 72 -5.03 23.26 -6.35
N SER A 73 -3.94 24.03 -6.34
CA SER A 73 -4.00 25.50 -6.31
C SER A 73 -4.68 26.12 -7.53
N SER A 74 -4.77 25.38 -8.65
CA SER A 74 -5.52 25.79 -9.84
C SER A 74 -7.03 25.73 -9.69
N LEU A 75 -7.58 25.05 -8.68
CA LEU A 75 -9.03 24.95 -8.47
C LEU A 75 -9.52 26.07 -7.56
N GLU A 76 -10.70 26.64 -7.86
CA GLU A 76 -11.34 27.64 -6.99
C GLU A 76 -11.73 27.08 -5.61
N THR A 77 -11.87 25.77 -5.50
CA THR A 77 -12.23 25.06 -4.27
C THR A 77 -11.05 24.81 -3.33
N HIS A 78 -9.83 25.16 -3.74
CA HIS A 78 -8.63 24.89 -2.96
C HIS A 78 -8.69 25.55 -1.58
N LYS A 79 -8.02 24.93 -0.61
CA LYS A 79 -7.91 25.47 0.74
C LYS A 79 -6.48 25.93 0.98
N PRO A 80 -6.23 27.20 1.37
CA PRO A 80 -4.88 27.69 1.60
C PRO A 80 -4.06 26.83 2.56
N ALA A 81 -4.68 26.36 3.65
CA ALA A 81 -4.03 25.47 4.61
C ALA A 81 -3.67 24.10 4.01
N ALA A 82 -4.48 23.57 3.08
CA ALA A 82 -4.18 22.31 2.40
C ALA A 82 -3.00 22.46 1.42
N ILE A 83 -2.97 23.55 0.66
CA ILE A 83 -1.86 23.89 -0.25
C ILE A 83 -0.53 24.06 0.48
N ALA A 84 -0.56 24.58 1.72
CA ALA A 84 0.63 24.70 2.56
C ALA A 84 1.22 23.33 2.96
N ILE A 85 0.40 22.29 3.06
CA ILE A 85 0.84 20.91 3.36
C ILE A 85 1.45 20.28 2.10
N PHE A 86 0.70 20.26 1.00
CA PHE A 86 1.18 19.84 -0.32
C PHE A 86 0.25 20.38 -1.41
N ASP A 87 0.81 20.56 -2.61
CA ASP A 87 0.09 21.04 -3.79
C ASP A 87 0.33 20.08 -4.97
N LEU A 88 -0.75 19.44 -5.42
CA LEU A 88 -0.77 18.44 -6.48
C LEU A 88 -0.48 19.04 -7.87
N ASP A 89 -0.56 20.36 -8.02
CA ASP A 89 -0.21 21.06 -9.26
C ASP A 89 1.30 21.31 -9.40
N LYS A 90 2.10 21.10 -8.35
CA LYS A 90 3.58 21.21 -8.40
C LYS A 90 4.28 20.08 -9.16
N GLY A 91 3.53 19.27 -9.91
CA GLY A 91 4.07 18.19 -10.73
C GLY A 91 4.94 17.23 -9.93
N LYS A 92 6.19 17.02 -10.36
CA LYS A 92 7.14 16.11 -9.70
C LYS A 92 7.56 16.53 -8.28
N TYR A 93 7.26 17.75 -7.85
CA TYR A 93 7.65 18.27 -6.53
C TYR A 93 6.47 18.41 -5.56
N TRP A 94 5.30 17.84 -5.87
CA TRP A 94 4.10 17.92 -5.03
C TRP A 94 4.37 17.47 -3.58
N HIS A 95 5.25 16.50 -3.39
CA HIS A 95 5.57 15.88 -2.10
C HIS A 95 6.75 16.52 -1.35
N ALA A 96 7.30 17.64 -1.83
CA ALA A 96 8.52 18.22 -1.28
C ALA A 96 8.40 18.63 0.20
N THR A 97 7.19 19.03 0.61
CA THR A 97 6.86 19.55 1.95
C THR A 97 6.21 18.52 2.87
N LEU A 98 6.09 17.26 2.44
CA LEU A 98 5.53 16.22 3.29
C LEU A 98 6.46 15.91 4.47
N ILE A 99 5.88 15.90 5.67
CA ILE A 99 6.46 15.43 6.92
C ILE A 99 5.74 14.15 7.37
N HIS A 100 6.22 13.51 8.44
CA HIS A 100 5.63 12.25 8.96
C HIS A 100 4.12 12.36 9.20
N ASP A 101 3.66 13.39 9.90
CA ASP A 101 2.23 13.60 10.19
C ASP A 101 1.37 13.72 8.91
N HIS A 102 1.95 14.27 7.83
CA HIS A 102 1.25 14.39 6.55
C HIS A 102 1.14 13.03 5.83
N ILE A 103 2.13 12.14 6.00
CA ILE A 103 2.12 10.78 5.44
C ILE A 103 0.99 9.98 6.08
N GLU A 104 0.91 9.97 7.41
CA GLU A 104 -0.15 9.29 8.15
C GLU A 104 -1.54 9.83 7.75
N GLY A 105 -1.66 11.14 7.54
CA GLY A 105 -2.88 11.77 7.05
C GLY A 105 -3.30 11.28 5.65
N ILE A 106 -2.34 10.98 4.77
CA ILE A 106 -2.59 10.43 3.44
C ILE A 106 -3.07 8.97 3.54
N GLU A 107 -2.40 8.13 4.34
CA GLU A 107 -2.77 6.72 4.55
C GLU A 107 -4.22 6.59 5.02
N ASN A 108 -4.56 7.31 6.09
CA ASN A 108 -5.91 7.34 6.66
C ASN A 108 -6.99 7.78 5.65
N ARG A 109 -6.64 8.70 4.75
CA ARG A 109 -7.57 9.19 3.70
C ARG A 109 -7.77 8.17 2.60
N ILE A 110 -6.77 7.35 2.29
CA ILE A 110 -6.79 6.38 1.20
C ILE A 110 -7.48 5.09 1.62
N GLU A 111 -7.21 4.58 2.82
CA GLU A 111 -7.84 3.35 3.35
C GLU A 111 -9.37 3.43 3.36
N ASN A 112 -9.91 4.63 3.55
CA ASN A 112 -11.36 4.88 3.66
C ASN A 112 -12.03 5.27 2.33
N LYS A 113 -11.34 5.15 1.18
CA LYS A 113 -11.87 5.60 -0.12
C LYS A 113 -11.88 4.50 -1.17
N SER A 114 -13.07 4.30 -1.73
CA SER A 114 -13.32 3.48 -2.91
C SER A 114 -13.76 4.38 -4.07
N PRO A 115 -13.36 4.12 -5.33
CA PRO A 115 -12.57 2.97 -5.80
C PRO A 115 -11.07 3.30 -6.02
N ILE A 116 -10.17 2.50 -5.43
CA ILE A 116 -8.72 2.47 -5.72
C ILE A 116 -8.36 1.04 -6.13
N THR A 117 -7.60 0.86 -7.21
CA THR A 117 -7.16 -0.49 -7.63
C THR A 117 -6.03 -0.99 -6.74
N ARG A 118 -5.80 -2.31 -6.73
CA ARG A 118 -4.70 -2.89 -5.96
C ARG A 118 -3.33 -2.38 -6.41
N GLU A 119 -3.15 -2.15 -7.70
CA GLU A 119 -1.91 -1.61 -8.27
C GLU A 119 -1.68 -0.16 -7.84
N GLN A 120 -2.75 0.63 -7.76
CA GLN A 120 -2.69 2.01 -7.24
C GLN A 120 -2.38 2.02 -5.75
N LEU A 121 -3.03 1.16 -4.96
CA LEU A 121 -2.77 1.03 -3.53
C LEU A 121 -1.32 0.64 -3.26
N HIS A 122 -0.81 -0.38 -3.96
CA HIS A 122 0.59 -0.78 -3.86
C HIS A 122 1.54 0.38 -4.22
N ALA A 123 1.24 1.15 -5.28
CA ALA A 123 2.07 2.29 -5.64
C ALA A 123 2.07 3.41 -4.59
N ILE A 124 0.94 3.60 -3.89
CA ILE A 124 0.83 4.52 -2.77
C ILE A 124 1.69 4.03 -1.61
N GLU A 125 1.51 2.78 -1.18
CA GLU A 125 2.24 2.17 -0.06
C GLU A 125 3.75 2.28 -0.26
N VAL A 126 4.24 1.88 -1.44
CA VAL A 126 5.67 1.99 -1.77
C VAL A 126 6.13 3.44 -1.76
N PHE A 127 5.37 4.38 -2.33
CA PHE A 127 5.76 5.79 -2.30
C PHE A 127 5.87 6.33 -0.87
N LEU A 128 4.89 6.03 -0.01
CA LEU A 128 4.83 6.54 1.36
C LEU A 128 5.95 5.94 2.21
N GLU A 129 6.23 4.64 2.08
CA GLU A 129 7.35 3.98 2.74
C GLU A 129 8.69 4.63 2.34
N LEU A 130 8.91 4.83 1.04
CA LEU A 130 10.12 5.46 0.53
C LEU A 130 10.24 6.91 1.01
N LYS A 131 9.14 7.68 0.99
CA LYS A 131 9.14 9.06 1.46
C LYS A 131 9.40 9.15 2.96
N ALA A 132 8.79 8.29 3.77
CA ALA A 132 9.06 8.21 5.20
C ALA A 132 10.52 7.88 5.49
N SER A 133 11.13 6.97 4.71
CA SER A 133 12.55 6.63 4.85
C SER A 133 13.50 7.82 4.60
N GLN A 134 13.10 8.79 3.78
CA GLN A 134 13.85 10.02 3.50
C GLN A 134 13.70 11.08 4.59
N LEU A 135 12.70 10.94 5.47
CA LEU A 135 12.41 11.89 6.55
C LEU A 135 13.08 11.51 7.87
N LYS A 136 13.93 10.46 7.88
CA LYS A 136 14.65 10.03 9.09
C LYS A 136 15.40 11.22 9.72
N PRO A 137 15.34 11.37 11.05
CA PRO A 137 15.97 12.46 11.78
C PRO A 137 17.50 12.47 11.67
#